data_AF-A0A5N9GGI9-F1
#
_entry.id   AF-A0A5N9GGI9-F1
#
_cell.length_a   1.000
_cell.length_b   1.000
_cell.length_c   1.000
_cell.angle_alpha   90.00
_cell.angle_beta   90.00
_cell.angle_gamma   90.00
#
_symmetry.space_group_name_H-M   'P 1'
#
loop_
_entity.id
_entity.type
_entity.pdbx_description
1 polymer ?
#
loop_
_entity_poly.entity_id
_entity_poly.type
_entity_poly.pdbx_seq_one_letter_code
_entity_poly.pdbx_strand_id
1 'polypeptide(L)'
;MLIGDMSKKTYNTFYVPESVGSPYIPTQDDFVIPNGIKSVLGFGGVLSSGELFVVSMFSKASIPADVKEAVEPFVGNKVFAYNRDSDRRDHWIKHRSLQNHWRNTPSKRAA
;
A
#
# COMPACT_ATOMS: atom_id res chain seq x y z
N MET A 1 -16.12 18.47 1.84
CA MET A 1 -15.00 17.99 1.02
C MET A 1 -14.68 16.57 1.50
N LEU A 2 -14.81 15.58 0.61
CA LEU A 2 -14.91 14.15 0.94
C LEU A 2 -13.55 13.54 1.34
N ILE A 3 -13.22 13.53 2.63
CA ILE A 3 -12.10 12.75 3.20
C ILE A 3 -12.65 11.39 3.65
N GLY A 4 -13.28 10.66 2.73
CA GLY A 4 -14.17 9.56 3.10
C GLY A 4 -14.26 8.43 2.08
N ASP A 5 -13.22 8.13 1.31
CA ASP A 5 -13.10 6.82 0.62
C ASP A 5 -11.68 6.51 0.10
N MET A 6 -10.62 6.88 0.84
CA MET A 6 -9.24 6.58 0.40
C MET A 6 -8.87 5.09 0.51
N SER A 7 -9.70 4.27 1.19
CA SER A 7 -9.52 2.82 1.28
C SER A 7 -9.80 2.07 -0.03
N LYS A 8 -10.39 2.73 -1.04
CA LYS A 8 -10.65 2.13 -2.36
C LYS A 8 -9.67 2.52 -3.46
N LYS A 9 -8.76 3.48 -3.21
CA LYS A 9 -7.64 3.72 -4.13
C LYS A 9 -6.48 2.85 -3.70
N THR A 10 -6.62 1.56 -3.97
CA THR A 10 -5.47 0.67 -4.07
C THR A 10 -4.52 1.29 -5.10
N TYR A 11 -3.32 1.67 -4.67
CA TYR A 11 -2.26 2.22 -5.53
C TYR A 11 -1.69 1.09 -6.39
N ASN A 12 -2.54 0.61 -7.30
CA ASN A 12 -2.36 -0.59 -8.09
C ASN A 12 -1.50 -0.25 -9.29
N THR A 13 -0.32 -0.86 -9.33
CA THR A 13 0.57 -1.02 -10.48
C THR A 13 0.49 0.07 -11.58
N PHE A 14 1.50 0.91 -11.68
CA PHE A 14 1.66 1.81 -12.83
C PHE A 14 2.62 1.21 -13.86
N TYR A 15 2.34 1.50 -15.12
CA TYR A 15 3.08 0.96 -16.26
C TYR A 15 3.23 2.03 -17.34
N VAL A 16 4.45 2.22 -17.81
CA VAL A 16 4.82 3.13 -18.89
C VAL A 16 5.49 2.28 -20.00
N PRO A 17 4.76 1.96 -21.09
CA PRO A 17 5.26 1.10 -22.16
C PRO A 17 6.42 1.71 -22.94
N GLU A 18 6.36 3.03 -23.16
CA GLU A 18 7.40 3.83 -23.81
C GLU A 18 7.78 4.98 -22.89
N SER A 19 9.04 5.01 -22.48
CA SER A 19 9.55 5.93 -21.46
C SER A 19 10.08 7.22 -22.07
N VAL A 20 10.64 7.17 -23.27
CA VAL A 20 11.20 8.35 -23.94
C VAL A 20 10.07 9.27 -24.36
N GLY A 21 10.13 10.53 -23.93
CA GLY A 21 9.09 11.53 -24.16
C GLY A 21 7.81 11.33 -23.35
N SER A 22 7.77 10.34 -22.45
CA SER A 22 6.62 10.10 -21.60
C SER A 22 6.43 11.25 -20.60
N PRO A 23 5.24 11.88 -20.53
CA PRO A 23 4.98 12.96 -19.59
C PRO A 23 4.92 12.47 -18.13
N TYR A 24 4.87 11.15 -17.92
CA TYR A 24 4.81 10.54 -16.61
C TYR A 24 6.20 10.40 -15.95
N ILE A 25 7.28 10.58 -16.70
CA ILE A 25 8.65 10.52 -16.19
C ILE A 25 9.35 11.85 -16.52
N PRO A 26 9.37 12.82 -15.58
CA PRO A 26 9.90 14.16 -15.85
C PRO A 26 11.40 14.20 -16.19
N THR A 27 12.18 13.28 -15.63
CA THR A 27 13.65 13.23 -15.77
C THR A 27 14.09 12.59 -17.09
N GLN A 28 13.63 13.14 -18.21
CA GLN A 28 13.93 12.64 -19.55
C GLN A 28 15.41 12.80 -19.89
N ASP A 29 15.91 14.03 -19.80
CA ASP A 29 17.26 14.40 -20.26
C ASP A 29 18.37 13.89 -19.32
N ASP A 30 18.07 13.77 -18.03
CA ASP A 30 19.06 13.40 -17.00
C ASP A 30 19.09 11.90 -16.67
N PHE A 31 18.03 11.15 -17.01
CA PHE A 31 17.91 9.76 -16.60
C PHE A 31 17.39 8.83 -17.70
N VAL A 32 16.21 9.10 -18.28
CA VAL A 32 15.58 8.17 -19.24
C VAL A 32 16.43 8.02 -20.50
N ILE A 33 16.76 9.13 -21.15
CA ILE A 33 17.49 9.14 -22.42
C ILE A 33 18.94 8.66 -22.21
N PRO A 34 19.73 9.20 -21.25
CA PRO A 34 21.12 8.77 -21.08
C PRO A 34 21.27 7.29 -20.70
N ASN A 35 20.33 6.75 -19.92
CA ASN A 35 20.40 5.35 -19.49
C ASN A 35 19.70 4.38 -20.46
N GLY A 36 19.07 4.90 -21.52
CA GLY A 36 18.36 4.09 -22.51
C GLY A 36 17.17 3.35 -21.92
N ILE A 37 16.44 3.98 -20.99
CA ILE A 37 15.24 3.40 -20.39
C ILE A 37 14.12 3.40 -21.43
N LYS A 38 13.55 2.23 -21.68
CA LYS A 38 12.48 2.01 -22.65
C LYS A 38 11.12 1.85 -22.00
N SER A 39 11.04 1.14 -20.88
CA SER A 39 9.77 0.94 -20.18
C SER A 39 9.95 1.03 -18.67
N VAL A 40 8.85 1.37 -17.98
CA VAL A 40 8.80 1.44 -16.51
C VAL A 40 7.60 0.65 -16.01
N LEU A 41 7.83 -0.15 -14.97
CA LEU A 41 6.80 -0.83 -14.21
C LEU A 41 7.02 -0.50 -12.75
N GLY A 42 5.97 -0.16 -12.04
CA GLY A 42 6.08 0.04 -10.61
C GLY A 42 4.78 -0.25 -9.90
N PHE A 43 4.88 -0.40 -8.60
CA PHE A 43 3.75 -0.66 -7.72
C PHE A 43 4.02 -0.01 -6.36
N GLY A 44 2.98 0.16 -5.57
CA GLY A 44 3.14 0.76 -4.26
C GLY A 44 1.91 0.59 -3.41
N GLY A 45 1.93 1.21 -2.24
CA GLY A 45 0.84 1.13 -1.30
C GLY A 45 1.15 1.86 -0.01
N VAL A 46 0.21 1.78 0.91
CA VAL A 46 0.35 2.34 2.25
C VAL A 46 0.53 1.18 3.22
N LEU A 47 1.64 1.22 3.97
CA LEU A 47 1.97 0.22 4.99
C LEU A 47 0.99 0.31 6.17
N SER A 48 1.02 -0.70 7.04
CA SER A 48 0.22 -0.71 8.28
C SER A 48 0.52 0.49 9.19
N SER A 49 1.74 1.04 9.14
CA SER A 49 2.16 2.26 9.83
C SER A 49 1.51 3.54 9.28
N GLY A 50 0.91 3.48 8.09
CA GLY A 50 0.43 4.66 7.36
C GLY A 50 1.46 5.29 6.42
N GLU A 51 2.68 4.75 6.35
CA GLU A 51 3.72 5.21 5.45
C GLU A 51 3.47 4.75 4.01
N LEU A 52 3.76 5.64 3.05
CA LEU A 52 3.70 5.32 1.62
C LEU A 52 5.00 4.63 1.19
N PHE A 53 4.88 3.55 0.43
CA PHE A 53 6.02 2.95 -0.26
C PHE A 53 5.72 2.79 -1.76
N VAL A 54 6.78 2.89 -2.56
CA VAL A 54 6.72 2.69 -4.02
C VAL A 54 7.97 1.96 -4.47
N VAL A 55 7.78 0.95 -5.31
CA VAL A 55 8.84 0.27 -6.07
C VAL A 55 8.71 0.70 -7.53
N SER A 56 9.78 1.27 -8.08
CA SER A 56 9.85 1.65 -9.50
C SER A 56 10.97 0.87 -10.18
N MET A 57 10.64 0.11 -11.21
CA MET A 57 11.58 -0.67 -12.01
C MET A 57 11.72 -0.03 -13.39
N PHE A 58 12.95 0.33 -13.74
CA PHE A 58 13.30 0.93 -15.04
C PHE A 58 13.99 -0.12 -15.90
N SER A 59 13.47 -0.36 -17.10
CA SER A 59 13.96 -1.38 -18.02
C SER A 59 14.50 -0.76 -19.29
N LYS A 60 15.65 -1.25 -19.76
CA LYS A 60 16.20 -0.94 -21.10
C LYS A 60 15.53 -1.75 -22.23
N ALA A 61 14.63 -2.67 -21.86
CA ALA A 61 13.81 -3.44 -22.78
C ALA A 61 12.34 -3.01 -22.67
N SER A 62 11.54 -3.37 -23.68
CA SER A 62 10.08 -3.28 -23.56
C SER A 62 9.59 -4.34 -22.59
N ILE A 63 8.76 -3.96 -21.64
CA ILE A 63 8.05 -4.87 -20.75
C ILE A 63 6.70 -5.16 -21.42
N PRO A 64 6.37 -6.41 -21.78
CA PRO A 64 5.07 -6.73 -22.32
C PRO A 64 3.92 -6.39 -21.35
N ALA A 65 2.77 -5.98 -21.88
CA ALA A 65 1.67 -5.48 -21.05
C ALA A 65 1.06 -6.53 -20.10
N ASP A 66 1.16 -7.81 -20.45
CA ASP A 66 0.75 -8.96 -19.62
C ASP A 66 1.63 -9.12 -18.35
N VAL A 67 2.86 -8.60 -18.35
CA VAL A 67 3.71 -8.55 -17.15
C VAL A 67 3.09 -7.67 -16.05
N LYS A 68 2.22 -6.72 -16.41
CA LYS A 68 1.45 -5.95 -15.43
C LYS A 68 0.59 -6.86 -14.55
N GLU A 69 0.00 -7.91 -15.13
CA GLU A 69 -0.85 -8.87 -14.43
C GLU A 69 -0.02 -9.77 -13.50
N ALA A 70 1.21 -10.10 -13.89
CA ALA A 70 2.13 -10.91 -13.09
C ALA A 70 2.53 -10.23 -11.76
N VAL A 71 2.49 -8.90 -11.68
CA VAL A 71 2.83 -8.17 -10.44
C VAL A 71 1.63 -7.90 -9.53
N GLU A 72 0.40 -8.06 -10.00
CA GLU A 72 -0.82 -7.85 -9.20
C GLU A 72 -0.89 -8.67 -7.90
N PRO A 73 -0.44 -9.95 -7.84
CA PRO A 73 -0.43 -10.72 -6.60
C PRO A 73 0.45 -10.13 -5.49
N PHE A 74 1.47 -9.33 -5.83
CA PHE A 74 2.31 -8.64 -4.84
C PHE A 74 1.64 -7.38 -4.29
N VAL A 75 0.67 -6.83 -5.03
CA VAL A 75 -0.04 -5.60 -4.69
C VAL A 75 -1.32 -5.90 -3.89
N GLY A 76 -2.00 -7.00 -4.22
CA GLY A 76 -3.30 -7.37 -3.63
C GLY A 76 -3.24 -8.30 -2.42
N ASN A 77 -2.12 -8.97 -2.14
CA ASN A 77 -2.04 -9.89 -1.01
C ASN A 77 -1.81 -9.17 0.32
N LYS A 78 -2.32 -9.75 1.41
CA LYS A 78 -2.31 -9.31 2.83
C LYS A 78 -0.95 -8.85 3.41
N VAL A 79 0.12 -8.88 2.62
CA VAL A 79 1.46 -8.44 2.98
C VAL A 79 1.51 -6.92 3.25
N PHE A 80 0.73 -6.11 2.51
CA PHE A 80 0.77 -4.64 2.63
C PHE A 80 -0.58 -3.97 2.92
N ALA A 81 -1.69 -4.71 2.90
CA ALA A 81 -3.00 -4.11 3.13
C ALA A 81 -3.12 -3.59 4.58
N TYR A 82 -3.14 -2.26 4.74
CA TYR A 82 -3.59 -1.60 5.97
C TYR A 82 -5.02 -2.07 6.30
N ASN A 83 -5.13 -3.03 7.20
CA ASN A 83 -6.43 -3.49 7.70
C ASN A 83 -6.80 -2.66 8.94
N ARG A 84 -7.58 -1.59 8.72
CA ARG A 84 -8.14 -0.76 9.79
C ARG A 84 -8.99 -1.57 10.79
N ASP A 85 -9.59 -2.68 10.35
CA ASP A 85 -10.49 -3.50 11.17
C ASP A 85 -9.74 -4.51 12.05
N SER A 86 -8.48 -4.87 11.74
CA SER A 86 -7.63 -5.58 12.72
C SER A 86 -7.28 -4.69 13.91
N ASP A 87 -6.94 -3.43 13.66
CA ASP A 87 -6.50 -2.50 14.71
C ASP A 87 -7.65 -2.12 15.67
N ARG A 88 -8.87 -1.98 15.13
CA ARG A 88 -10.08 -1.82 15.96
C ARG A 88 -10.36 -3.03 16.85
N ARG A 89 -10.17 -4.26 16.35
CA ARG A 89 -10.44 -5.47 17.14
C ARG A 89 -9.48 -5.61 18.32
N ASP A 90 -8.22 -5.24 18.15
CA ASP A 90 -7.23 -5.28 19.24
C ASP A 90 -7.54 -4.26 20.33
N HIS A 91 -8.05 -3.08 19.96
CA HIS A 91 -8.53 -2.08 20.93
C HIS A 91 -9.73 -2.60 21.74
N TRP A 92 -10.70 -3.27 21.11
CA TRP A 92 -11.86 -3.86 21.81
C TRP A 92 -11.49 -5.06 22.68
N ILE A 93 -10.54 -5.89 22.26
CA ILE A 93 -10.06 -7.04 23.04
C ILE A 93 -9.35 -6.56 24.32
N LYS A 94 -8.49 -5.54 24.25
CA LYS A 94 -7.85 -4.93 25.43
C LYS A 94 -8.89 -4.30 26.37
N HIS A 95 -9.84 -3.55 25.83
CA HIS A 95 -10.87 -2.89 26.64
C HIS A 95 -11.80 -3.90 27.34
N ARG A 96 -12.17 -5.00 26.65
CA ARG A 96 -12.96 -6.10 27.22
C ARG A 96 -12.18 -6.88 28.29
N SER A 97 -10.88 -7.12 28.06
CA SER A 97 -10.02 -7.77 29.05
C SER A 97 -9.90 -6.95 30.34
N LEU A 98 -9.70 -5.64 30.22
CA LEU A 98 -9.64 -4.71 31.36
C LEU A 98 -10.98 -4.60 32.11
N GLN A 99 -12.11 -4.56 31.40
CA GLN A 99 -13.44 -4.54 32.02
C GLN A 99 -13.76 -5.86 32.74
N ASN A 100 -13.34 -6.99 32.18
CA ASN A 100 -13.53 -8.30 32.81
C ASN A 100 -12.61 -8.49 34.02
N HIS A 101 -11.38 -7.97 33.97
CA HIS A 101 -10.47 -7.95 35.12
C HIS A 101 -11.05 -7.13 36.28
N TRP A 102 -11.67 -5.98 36.00
CA TRP A 102 -12.32 -5.16 37.04
C TRP A 102 -13.63 -5.75 37.58
N ARG A 103 -14.38 -6.50 36.76
CA ARG A 103 -15.58 -7.21 37.20
C ARG A 103 -15.29 -8.41 38.10
N ASN A 104 -14.13 -9.03 37.95
CA ASN A 104 -13.75 -10.24 38.70
C ASN A 104 -12.81 -9.94 39.87
N THR A 105 -12.53 -8.67 40.18
CA THR A 105 -11.77 -8.30 41.37
C THR A 105 -12.71 -8.27 42.59
N PRO A 106 -12.39 -8.93 43.73
CA PRO A 106 -13.37 -9.21 44.79
C PRO A 106 -13.87 -8.02 45.62
N SER A 107 -13.63 -6.76 45.25
CA SER A 107 -13.82 -5.62 46.17
C SER A 107 -15.08 -4.77 45.97
N LYS A 108 -16.03 -5.14 45.09
CA LYS A 108 -17.28 -4.35 44.91
C LYS A 108 -18.55 -5.18 44.81
N ARG A 109 -18.82 -5.99 45.83
CA ARG A 109 -20.18 -6.44 46.19
C ARG A 109 -20.44 -6.09 47.65
N ALA A 110 -20.66 -4.81 47.94
CA ALA A 110 -21.22 -4.34 49.20
C ALA A 110 -21.82 -2.95 48.99
N ALA A 111 -23.14 -2.93 48.79
CA ALA A 111 -24.13 -1.88 49.09
C ALA A 111 -25.41 -2.20 48.30
#